data_AF-A0A936RE58-F1
#
_entry.id   AF-A0A936RE58-F1
#
_cell.length_a   1.000
_cell.length_b   1.000
_cell.length_c   1.000
_cell.angle_alpha   90.00
_cell.angle_beta   90.00
_cell.angle_gamma   90.00
#
_symmetry.space_group_name_H-M   'P 1'
#
loop_
_entity.id
_entity.type
_entity.pdbx_description
1 polymer ?
#
loop_
_entity_poly.entity_id
_entity_poly.type
_entity_poly.pdbx_seq_one_letter_code
_entity_poly.pdbx_strand_id
1 'polypeptide(L)'
;MVGHSYQDFITNVKIFAAFSYRAVADPLNPQKKDTIAGSEPTFLTDKPQYRLESYLGRVNISIADKYLVTASLRSDASSKFAKANRVGYFPAVAVAWKIKEDFLRSVQAINELKLRFGWGTTGQQDGIPYYSYLPYYARSNAAAIPVWKYLLQFLAAFSV
;
A
#
# COMPACT_ATOMS: atom_id res chain seq x y z
N MET A 1 -9.62 26.74 6.16
CA MET A 1 -9.64 25.56 7.04
C MET A 1 -8.29 24.88 6.97
N VAL A 2 -7.76 24.47 8.12
CA VAL A 2 -6.56 23.64 8.21
C VAL A 2 -6.92 22.41 9.04
N GLY A 3 -6.37 21.26 8.68
CA GLY A 3 -6.57 20.00 9.37
C GLY A 3 -5.27 19.19 9.43
N HIS A 4 -5.16 18.38 10.46
CA HIS A 4 -4.06 17.43 10.67
C HIS A 4 -4.67 16.06 11.00
N SER A 5 -4.03 15.00 10.54
CA SER A 5 -4.40 13.64 10.91
C SER A 5 -3.17 12.76 11.06
N TYR A 6 -3.21 11.89 12.06
CA TYR A 6 -2.18 10.89 12.33
C TYR A 6 -2.81 9.50 12.44
N GLN A 7 -2.17 8.51 11.83
CA GLN A 7 -2.64 7.12 11.78
C GLN A 7 -1.46 6.17 11.99
N ASP A 8 -1.67 5.13 12.80
CA ASP A 8 -0.70 4.07 13.06
C ASP A 8 -1.32 2.70 12.74
N PHE A 9 -0.64 1.93 11.90
CA PHE A 9 -1.12 0.66 11.39
C PHE A 9 -0.16 -0.45 11.77
N ILE A 10 -0.66 -1.46 12.46
CA ILE A 10 0.09 -2.64 12.88
C ILE A 10 -0.62 -3.87 12.33
N THR A 11 0.11 -4.70 11.60
CA THR A 11 -0.40 -6.00 11.13
C THR A 11 0.33 -7.10 11.89
N ASN A 12 -0.40 -8.05 12.47
CA ASN A 12 0.19 -9.23 13.09
C ASN A 12 0.09 -10.40 12.10
N VAL A 13 1.24 -10.86 11.60
CA VAL A 13 1.34 -11.99 10.69
C VAL A 13 1.87 -13.18 11.47
N LYS A 14 1.11 -14.27 11.53
CA LYS A 14 1.61 -15.55 12.04
C LYS A 14 2.09 -16.39 10.88
N ILE A 15 3.33 -16.86 10.96
CA ILE A 15 3.93 -17.69 9.93
C ILE A 15 3.98 -19.12 10.45
N PHE A 16 3.49 -20.06 9.65
CA PHE A 16 3.45 -21.48 9.97
C PHE A 16 4.31 -22.26 8.99
N ALA A 17 4.87 -23.38 9.46
CA ALA A 17 5.55 -24.31 8.59
C ALA A 17 4.56 -24.95 7.61
N ALA A 18 5.02 -25.24 6.39
CA ALA A 18 4.20 -25.92 5.40
C ALA A 18 4.17 -27.42 5.70
N PHE A 19 2.98 -28.00 5.74
CA PHE A 19 2.82 -29.44 5.92
C PHE A 19 3.14 -30.20 4.62
N SER A 20 3.82 -31.33 4.74
CA SER A 20 4.12 -32.21 3.63
C SER A 20 2.89 -33.05 3.26
N TYR A 21 2.75 -33.45 1.99
CA TYR A 21 1.67 -34.33 1.52
C TYR A 21 1.85 -35.80 1.93
N ARG A 22 2.99 -36.15 2.55
CA ARG A 22 3.25 -37.51 3.02
C ARG A 22 2.40 -37.77 4.25
N ALA A 23 1.85 -38.98 4.36
CA ALA A 23 1.04 -39.37 5.51
C ALA A 23 1.82 -39.10 6.81
N VAL A 24 1.18 -38.39 7.73
CA VAL A 24 1.68 -38.10 9.08
C VAL A 24 2.19 -39.39 9.70
N ALA A 25 3.47 -39.42 10.05
CA ALA A 25 4.10 -40.66 10.54
C ALA A 25 3.51 -41.14 11.88
N ASP A 26 2.95 -40.23 12.67
CA ASP A 26 2.23 -40.51 13.92
C ASP A 26 1.13 -39.44 14.18
N PRO A 27 -0.17 -39.78 14.04
CA PRO A 27 -1.29 -38.84 14.26
C PRO A 27 -1.40 -38.28 15.68
N LEU A 28 -0.76 -38.92 16.67
CA LEU A 28 -0.86 -38.57 18.09
C LEU A 28 0.34 -37.74 18.58
N ASN A 29 1.47 -37.76 17.87
CA ASN A 29 2.66 -36.95 18.15
C ASN A 29 3.33 -36.49 16.85
N PRO A 30 2.80 -35.45 16.17
CA PRO A 30 3.43 -34.93 14.95
C PRO A 30 4.83 -34.38 15.27
N GLN A 31 5.87 -35.12 14.89
CA GLN A 31 7.24 -34.66 14.98
C GLN A 31 7.57 -33.74 13.81
N LYS A 32 8.71 -33.03 13.92
CA LYS A 32 9.36 -32.16 12.92
C LYS A 32 9.53 -32.73 11.48
N LYS A 33 9.06 -33.95 11.23
CA LYS A 33 9.17 -34.71 9.97
C LYS A 33 7.92 -34.64 9.08
N ASP A 34 6.81 -34.08 9.57
CA ASP A 34 5.57 -33.91 8.78
C ASP A 34 5.53 -32.56 8.05
N THR A 35 6.48 -31.65 8.30
CA THR A 35 6.65 -30.37 7.61
C THR A 35 7.69 -30.48 6.50
N ILE A 36 7.51 -29.70 5.43
CA ILE A 36 8.47 -29.65 4.31
C ILE A 36 9.81 -29.14 4.86
N ALA A 37 10.91 -29.85 4.58
CA ALA A 37 12.24 -29.44 5.04
C ALA A 37 12.54 -28.00 4.57
N GLY A 38 12.91 -27.13 5.51
CA GLY A 38 13.19 -25.71 5.26
C GLY A 38 11.96 -24.81 5.14
N SER A 39 10.75 -25.32 5.41
CA SER A 39 9.53 -24.51 5.53
C SER A 39 9.29 -23.93 6.92
N GLU A 40 10.08 -24.34 7.92
CA GLU A 40 9.98 -23.76 9.26
C GLU A 40 10.41 -22.28 9.22
N PRO A 41 9.52 -21.35 9.60
CA PRO A 41 9.85 -19.94 9.56
C PRO A 41 10.85 -19.61 10.67
N THR A 42 11.86 -18.79 10.35
CA THR A 42 12.87 -18.34 11.31
C THR A 42 12.25 -17.50 12.44
N PHE A 43 11.12 -16.85 12.14
CA PHE A 43 10.30 -16.10 13.09
C PHE A 43 8.85 -16.57 12.97
N LEU A 44 8.24 -17.00 14.08
CA LEU A 44 6.85 -17.48 14.13
C LEU A 44 5.82 -16.35 13.95
N THR A 45 6.26 -15.12 14.13
CA THR A 45 5.40 -13.94 14.02
C THR A 45 6.20 -12.79 13.42
N ASP A 46 5.61 -12.14 12.42
CA ASP A 46 6.07 -10.87 11.88
C ASP A 46 5.05 -9.78 12.25
N LYS A 47 5.54 -8.57 12.52
CA LYS A 47 4.72 -7.44 12.97
C LYS A 47 5.05 -6.18 12.18
N PRO A 48 4.79 -6.15 10.86
CA PRO A 48 5.01 -4.95 10.09
C PRO A 48 4.11 -3.80 10.59
N GLN A 49 4.74 -2.64 10.78
CA GLN A 49 4.09 -1.42 11.22
C GLN A 49 4.43 -0.28 10.27
N TYR A 50 3.48 0.61 10.02
CA TYR A 50 3.75 1.90 9.37
C TYR A 50 2.83 2.99 9.89
N ARG A 51 3.28 4.24 9.75
CA ARG A 51 2.56 5.43 10.19
C ARG A 51 2.32 6.36 9.01
N LEU A 52 1.18 7.03 9.05
CA LEU A 52 0.81 8.07 8.11
C LEU A 52 0.45 9.34 8.87
N GLU A 53 1.06 10.43 8.46
CA GLU A 53 0.79 11.76 8.98
C GLU A 53 0.43 12.69 7.82
N SER A 54 -0.68 13.39 7.94
CA SER A 54 -1.22 14.23 6.87
C SER A 54 -1.59 15.61 7.38
N TYR A 55 -1.33 16.61 6.55
CA TYR A 55 -1.76 17.98 6.75
C TYR A 55 -2.60 18.43 5.55
N LEU A 56 -3.73 19.09 5.82
CA LEU A 56 -4.64 19.60 4.80
C LEU A 56 -4.89 21.08 5.04
N GLY A 57 -4.61 21.91 4.04
CA GLY A 57 -5.11 23.27 3.93
C GLY A 57 -6.18 23.36 2.86
N ARG A 58 -7.29 24.05 3.16
CA ARG A 58 -8.33 24.39 2.17
C ARG A 58 -8.83 25.80 2.36
N VAL A 59 -8.92 26.53 1.26
CA VAL A 59 -9.48 27.87 1.16
C VAL A 59 -10.66 27.82 0.21
N ASN A 60 -11.77 28.45 0.60
CA ASN A 60 -12.95 28.64 -0.23
C ASN A 60 -13.24 30.13 -0.30
N ILE A 61 -13.42 30.65 -1.51
CA ILE A 61 -13.71 32.06 -1.77
C ILE A 61 -14.99 32.10 -2.61
N SER A 62 -15.96 32.90 -2.18
CA SER A 62 -17.15 33.24 -2.95
C SER A 62 -17.05 34.70 -3.38
N ILE A 63 -17.20 34.96 -4.67
CA ILE A 63 -17.22 36.32 -5.23
C ILE A 63 -18.61 36.56 -5.81
N ALA A 64 -19.28 37.58 -5.28
CA ALA A 64 -20.63 37.99 -5.67
C ALA A 64 -21.65 36.85 -5.70
N ASP A 65 -21.41 35.77 -4.94
CA ASP A 65 -22.17 34.52 -4.94
C ASP A 65 -22.34 33.81 -6.28
N LYS A 66 -21.57 34.24 -7.29
CA LYS A 66 -21.59 33.71 -8.66
C LYS A 66 -20.37 32.84 -8.95
N TYR A 67 -19.20 33.26 -8.47
CA TYR A 67 -17.92 32.58 -8.68
C TYR A 67 -17.46 31.98 -7.35
N LEU A 68 -17.35 30.66 -7.31
CA LEU A 68 -16.86 29.94 -6.15
C LEU A 68 -15.51 29.32 -6.52
N VAL A 69 -14.46 29.71 -5.82
CA VAL A 69 -13.12 29.17 -6.00
C VAL A 69 -12.74 28.40 -4.75
N THR A 70 -12.30 27.15 -4.95
CA THR A 70 -11.77 26.30 -3.89
C THR A 70 -10.34 25.94 -4.25
N ALA A 71 -9.41 26.23 -3.35
CA ALA A 71 -8.04 25.76 -3.45
C ALA A 71 -7.72 24.90 -2.22
N SER A 72 -7.05 23.78 -2.42
CA SER A 72 -6.56 22.95 -1.33
C SER A 72 -5.18 22.42 -1.61
N LEU A 73 -4.38 22.31 -0.54
CA LEU A 73 -3.09 21.66 -0.57
C LEU A 73 -3.07 20.62 0.55
N ARG A 74 -2.72 19.38 0.20
CA ARG A 74 -2.53 18.31 1.16
C ARG A 74 -1.08 17.84 1.12
N SER A 75 -0.52 17.53 2.27
CA SER A 75 0.82 16.95 2.44
C SER A 75 0.69 15.66 3.21
N ASP A 76 1.05 14.53 2.61
CA ASP A 76 1.00 13.22 3.28
C ASP A 76 2.42 12.67 3.44
N ALA A 77 2.75 12.29 4.68
CA ALA A 77 3.99 11.67 5.07
C ALA A 77 3.74 10.21 5.46
N SER A 78 4.45 9.27 4.84
CA SER A 78 4.30 7.85 5.13
C SER A 78 5.63 7.19 5.45
N SER A 79 5.68 6.45 6.57
CA SER A 79 6.90 5.77 7.03
C SER A 79 7.31 4.59 6.15
N LYS A 80 6.46 4.17 5.19
CA LYS A 80 6.78 3.13 4.21
C LYS A 80 7.91 3.54 3.26
N PHE A 81 8.05 4.85 3.00
CA PHE A 81 9.04 5.39 2.08
C PHE A 81 10.33 5.82 2.79
N ALA A 82 11.41 5.92 2.01
CA ALA A 82 12.69 6.42 2.50
C ALA A 82 12.58 7.84 3.06
N LYS A 83 13.48 8.21 3.99
CA LYS A 83 13.50 9.56 4.60
C LYS A 83 13.44 10.70 3.58
N ALA A 84 14.13 10.56 2.45
CA ALA A 84 14.17 11.56 1.40
C ALA A 84 12.83 11.79 0.67
N ASN A 85 12.01 10.74 0.48
CA ASN A 85 10.82 10.77 -0.39
C ASN A 85 9.52 10.43 0.34
N ARG A 86 9.49 10.55 1.67
CA ARG A 86 8.33 10.15 2.46
C ARG A 86 7.16 11.11 2.42
N VAL A 87 7.39 12.34 2.01
CA VAL A 87 6.38 13.40 1.95
C VAL A 87 5.96 13.62 0.50
N GLY A 88 4.67 13.49 0.23
CA GLY A 88 4.04 13.84 -1.04
C GLY A 88 3.12 15.04 -0.89
N TYR A 89 3.15 15.96 -1.86
CA TYR A 89 2.26 17.12 -1.91
C TYR A 89 1.21 16.95 -3.00
N PHE A 90 -0.05 17.21 -2.64
CA PHE A 90 -1.23 17.01 -3.46
C PHE A 90 -2.04 18.30 -3.54
N PRO A 91 -1.66 19.24 -4.44
CA PRO A 91 -2.47 20.41 -4.73
C PRO A 91 -3.73 20.04 -5.51
N ALA A 92 -4.81 20.76 -5.23
CA ALA A 92 -6.04 20.73 -6.01
C ALA A 92 -6.70 22.12 -6.03
N VAL A 93 -7.31 22.45 -7.17
CA VAL A 93 -8.05 23.69 -7.39
C VAL A 93 -9.37 23.36 -8.10
N ALA A 94 -10.43 24.04 -7.71
CA ALA A 94 -11.72 23.95 -8.34
C ALA A 94 -12.38 25.33 -8.45
N VAL A 95 -13.04 25.57 -9.56
CA VAL A 95 -13.82 26.76 -9.83
C VAL A 95 -15.23 26.34 -10.19
N ALA A 96 -16.21 26.99 -9.60
CA ALA A 96 -17.59 26.83 -9.97
C ALA A 96 -18.20 28.19 -10.30
N TRP A 97 -19.00 28.24 -11.36
CA TRP A 97 -19.60 29.46 -11.85
C TRP A 97 -21.10 29.26 -12.12
N LYS A 98 -21.92 30.13 -11.52
CA LYS A 98 -23.36 30.18 -11.74
C LYS A 98 -23.67 31.02 -12.99
N ILE A 99 -23.64 30.40 -14.18
CA ILE A 99 -23.85 31.09 -15.47
C ILE A 99 -25.23 31.74 -15.58
N LYS A 100 -26.23 31.14 -14.92
CA LYS A 100 -27.60 31.65 -14.91
C LYS A 100 -27.69 33.11 -14.49
N GLU A 101 -26.82 33.52 -13.56
CA GLU A 101 -26.76 34.87 -12.99
C GLU A 101 -26.11 35.92 -13.89
N ASP A 102 -25.44 35.52 -14.97
CA ASP A 102 -24.76 36.44 -15.89
C ASP A 102 -25.40 36.43 -17.28
N PHE A 103 -25.58 35.25 -17.89
CA PHE A 103 -25.94 35.15 -19.31
C PHE A 103 -27.39 34.71 -19.59
N LEU A 104 -28.02 33.99 -18.66
CA LEU A 104 -29.32 33.35 -18.91
C LEU A 104 -30.44 33.87 -18.01
N ARG A 105 -30.29 35.06 -17.39
CA ARG A 105 -31.29 35.63 -16.46
C ARG A 105 -32.70 35.70 -17.05
N SER A 106 -32.83 35.98 -18.35
CA SER A 106 -34.11 36.12 -19.04
C SER A 106 -34.81 34.80 -19.40
N VAL A 107 -34.12 33.66 -19.34
CA VAL A 107 -34.67 32.36 -19.78
C VAL A 107 -35.51 31.72 -18.66
N GLN A 108 -36.83 31.84 -18.70
CA GLN A 108 -37.72 31.29 -17.65
C GLN A 108 -37.73 29.75 -17.58
N ALA A 109 -37.28 29.05 -18.62
CA ALA A 109 -37.26 27.59 -18.68
C ALA A 109 -36.17 26.91 -17.84
N ILE A 110 -35.15 27.66 -17.36
CA ILE A 110 -34.02 27.11 -16.60
C ILE A 110 -33.90 27.86 -15.27
N ASN A 111 -34.08 27.16 -14.16
CA ASN A 111 -34.09 27.77 -12.82
C ASN A 111 -32.66 27.99 -12.27
N GLU A 112 -31.75 27.03 -12.46
CA GLU A 112 -30.36 27.15 -12.00
C GLU A 112 -29.42 26.46 -13.00
N LEU A 113 -28.28 27.11 -13.30
CA LEU A 113 -27.22 26.53 -14.09
C LEU A 113 -25.86 26.88 -13.47
N LYS A 114 -25.12 25.84 -13.09
CA LYS A 114 -23.81 25.94 -12.46
C LYS A 114 -22.81 25.05 -13.18
N LEU A 115 -21.74 25.66 -13.70
CA LEU A 115 -20.58 24.91 -14.20
C LEU A 115 -19.57 24.70 -13.08
N ARG A 116 -18.85 23.58 -13.14
CA ARG A 116 -17.78 23.23 -12.21
C ARG A 116 -16.61 22.69 -13.01
N PHE A 117 -15.43 23.27 -12.80
CA PHE A 117 -14.16 22.82 -13.34
C PHE A 117 -13.21 22.58 -12.18
N GLY A 118 -12.45 21.49 -12.23
CA GLY A 118 -11.51 21.15 -11.17
C GLY A 118 -10.33 20.37 -11.71
N TRP A 119 -9.17 20.64 -11.14
CA TRP A 119 -7.94 19.93 -11.40
C TRP A 119 -7.20 19.69 -10.10
N GLY A 120 -6.63 18.51 -9.94
CA GLY A 120 -5.87 18.17 -8.75
C GLY A 120 -5.07 16.90 -8.92
N THR A 121 -4.11 16.73 -8.03
CA THR A 121 -3.26 15.54 -7.95
C THR A 121 -3.61 14.76 -6.69
N THR A 122 -3.47 13.43 -6.75
CA THR A 122 -3.73 12.53 -5.62
C THR A 122 -2.57 11.54 -5.48
N GLY A 123 -2.37 11.05 -4.26
CA GLY A 123 -1.35 10.05 -3.95
C GLY A 123 -1.98 8.71 -3.62
N GLN A 124 -1.32 7.63 -4.03
CA GLN A 124 -1.64 6.27 -3.62
C GLN A 124 -0.39 5.60 -3.05
N GLN A 125 -0.52 4.99 -1.88
CA GLN A 125 0.53 4.27 -1.18
C GLN A 125 0.18 2.80 -0.89
N ASP A 126 -1.05 2.40 -1.19
CA ASP A 126 -1.50 1.02 -1.06
C ASP A 126 -0.81 0.14 -2.11
N GLY A 127 -0.45 -1.08 -1.70
CA GLY A 127 0.32 -2.01 -2.55
C GLY A 127 1.84 -1.85 -2.47
N ILE A 128 2.36 -0.80 -1.83
CA ILE A 128 3.81 -0.64 -1.61
C ILE A 128 4.23 -1.48 -0.39
N PRO A 129 5.20 -2.41 -0.53
CA PRO A 129 5.68 -3.22 0.57
C PRO A 129 6.35 -2.37 1.66
N TYR A 130 6.34 -2.88 2.89
CA TYR A 130 6.96 -2.20 4.02
C TYR A 130 8.47 -2.10 3.82
N TYR A 131 9.01 -0.89 3.99
CA TYR A 131 10.45 -0.64 4.07
C TYR A 131 11.28 -1.17 2.89
N SER A 132 10.73 -1.21 1.67
CA SER A 132 11.45 -1.69 0.47
C SER A 132 12.77 -0.95 0.16
N TYR A 133 12.98 0.21 0.79
CA TYR A 133 14.24 0.96 0.71
C TYR A 133 15.36 0.42 1.63
N LEU A 134 15.05 -0.51 2.54
CA LEU A 134 16.03 -1.15 3.42
C LEU A 134 16.43 -2.52 2.84
N PRO A 135 17.74 -2.87 2.81
CA PRO A 135 18.17 -4.20 2.42
C PRO A 135 17.75 -5.22 3.48
N TYR A 136 17.08 -6.28 3.05
CA TYR A 136 16.78 -7.44 3.90
C TYR A 136 17.85 -8.51 3.71
N TYR A 137 18.54 -8.88 4.79
CA TYR A 137 19.46 -10.00 4.78
C TYR A 137 18.71 -11.30 5.11
N ALA A 138 18.49 -12.15 4.11
CA ALA A 138 17.94 -13.48 4.31
C ALA A 138 19.07 -14.50 4.55
N ARG A 139 18.96 -15.31 5.61
CA ARG A 139 19.82 -16.49 5.81
C ARG A 139 19.46 -17.57 4.77
N SER A 140 20.46 -18.19 4.16
CA SER A 140 20.26 -19.35 3.28
C SER A 140 19.52 -20.46 4.02
N ASN A 141 18.47 -21.03 3.41
CA ASN A 141 17.72 -22.14 3.99
C ASN A 141 18.33 -23.50 3.58
N ALA A 142 18.16 -24.52 4.42
CA ALA A 142 18.65 -25.88 4.16
C ALA A 142 17.90 -26.60 3.02
N ALA A 143 16.84 -25.99 2.47
CA ALA A 143 16.09 -26.49 1.32
C ALA A 143 16.76 -26.16 -0.03
N ALA A 144 17.78 -25.30 -0.05
CA ALA A 144 18.68 -25.15 -1.19
C ALA A 144 19.52 -26.43 -1.33
N ILE A 145 18.90 -27.50 -1.85
CA ILE A 145 19.61 -28.74 -2.18
C ILE A 145 20.50 -28.38 -3.37
N PRO A 146 21.83 -28.48 -3.21
CA PRO A 146 22.69 -28.06 -4.28
C PRO A 146 22.64 -29.06 -5.45
N VAL A 147 22.66 -28.53 -6.67
CA VAL A 147 22.46 -29.27 -7.93
C VAL A 147 23.42 -30.45 -8.08
N TRP A 148 24.64 -30.36 -7.53
CA TRP A 148 25.62 -31.45 -7.56
C TRP A 148 25.15 -32.73 -6.86
N LYS A 149 24.21 -32.63 -5.92
CA LYS A 149 23.63 -33.80 -5.24
C LYS A 149 22.79 -34.67 -6.18
N TYR A 150 22.15 -34.06 -7.20
CA TYR A 150 21.42 -34.79 -8.24
C TYR A 150 22.34 -35.30 -9.36
N LEU A 151 23.40 -34.55 -9.68
CA LEU A 151 24.38 -34.95 -10.70
C LEU A 151 25.06 -36.30 -10.35
N LEU A 152 25.40 -36.49 -9.08
CA LEU A 152 25.99 -37.74 -8.56
C LEU A 152 25.03 -38.94 -8.63
N GLN A 153 23.72 -38.72 -8.37
CA GLN A 153 22.72 -39.78 -8.51
C GLN A 153 22.45 -40.14 -9.98
N PHE A 154 22.49 -39.16 -10.88
CA PHE A 154 22.31 -39.40 -12.31
C PHE A 154 23.50 -40.17 -12.89
N LEU A 155 24.73 -39.81 -12.53
CA LEU A 155 25.94 -40.51 -13.00
C LEU A 155 26.03 -41.96 -12.51
N ALA A 156 25.55 -42.25 -11.29
CA ALA A 156 25.51 -43.61 -10.76
C ALA A 156 24.44 -44.51 -11.42
N ALA A 157 23.44 -43.92 -12.09
CA ALA A 157 22.39 -44.67 -12.79
C ALA A 157 22.80 -45.10 -14.22
N PHE A 158 23.90 -44.56 -14.75
CA PHE A 158 24.43 -44.89 -16.09
C PHE A 158 25.67 -45.79 -16.05
N SER A 159 26.10 -46.24 -14.87
CA SER A 159 27.16 -47.24 -14.72
C SER A 159 26.56 -48.64 -14.59
N VAL A 160 26.20 -49.23 -15.73
CA VAL A 160 26.10 -50.69 -15.97
C VAL A 160 26.86 -50.99 -17.24
#